data_AF-A0AAU2EXP6-F1
#
_entry.id   AF-A0AAU2EXP6-F1
#
_cell.length_a   1.000
_cell.length_b   1.000
_cell.length_c   1.000
_cell.angle_alpha   90.00
_cell.angle_beta   90.00
_cell.angle_gamma   90.00
#
_symmetry.space_group_name_H-M   'P 1'
#
loop_
_entity.id
_entity.type
_entity.pdbx_description
1 polymer ?
#
loop_
_entity_poly.entity_id
_entity_poly.type
_entity_poly.pdbx_seq_one_letter_code
_entity_poly.pdbx_strand_id
1 'polypeptide(L)'
;MWGRSRARRERQAEGLAAVTGPVEAADAAHQALLELSREMRGELARLEALLDRGDGVPSDTIREQTLGAVTVFADLDGVSRQYQEIRTATVEAAEHGVEVAAPWLAALGEHTGSMTELGETFSGVGESLAYLRERTERLRADLVPLREGAHEALRAAQDELAAAEGADGWHTWQTALTALATRLTELDGGHVVPTARRKVSDHYRELEREVAELRGAMAAAPR
;
A
#
# COMPACT_ATOMS: atom_id res chain seq x y z
N MET A 1 -64.42 -14.68 6.20
CA MET A 1 -63.29 -13.81 5.79
C MET A 1 -62.07 -13.88 6.73
N TRP A 2 -62.23 -14.32 7.99
CA TRP A 2 -61.16 -14.37 9.00
C TRP A 2 -60.05 -15.41 8.74
N GLY A 3 -60.36 -16.58 8.15
CA GLY A 3 -59.36 -17.61 7.86
C GLY A 3 -58.29 -17.21 6.83
N ARG A 4 -58.64 -16.38 5.84
CA ARG A 4 -57.68 -15.89 4.82
C ARG A 4 -56.65 -14.90 5.40
N SER A 5 -57.05 -14.11 6.39
CA SER A 5 -56.14 -13.18 7.08
C SER A 5 -55.17 -13.90 8.02
N ARG A 6 -55.61 -14.98 8.66
CA ARG A 6 -54.76 -15.80 9.54
C ARG A 6 -53.72 -16.59 8.74
N ALA A 7 -54.14 -17.28 7.69
CA ALA A 7 -53.24 -18.04 6.82
C ALA A 7 -52.20 -17.16 6.10
N ARG A 8 -52.53 -15.89 5.80
CA ARG A 8 -51.55 -14.92 5.27
C ARG A 8 -50.50 -14.55 6.31
N ARG A 9 -50.93 -14.29 7.56
CA ARG A 9 -50.03 -13.94 8.67
C ARG A 9 -49.12 -15.08 9.07
N GLU A 10 -49.63 -16.31 9.08
CA GLU A 10 -48.83 -17.51 9.36
C GLU A 10 -47.75 -17.71 8.28
N ARG A 11 -48.10 -17.58 7.00
CA ARG A 11 -47.11 -17.63 5.90
C ARG A 11 -46.06 -16.53 5.96
N GLN A 12 -46.45 -15.30 6.31
CA GLN A 12 -45.52 -14.20 6.49
C GLN A 12 -44.54 -14.48 7.64
N ALA A 13 -45.05 -14.97 8.78
CA ALA A 13 -44.20 -15.29 9.94
C ALA A 13 -43.23 -16.44 9.63
N GLU A 14 -43.68 -17.46 8.91
CA GLU A 14 -42.85 -18.57 8.46
C GLU A 14 -41.77 -18.11 7.47
N GLY A 15 -42.13 -17.26 6.51
CA GLY A 15 -41.20 -16.62 5.57
C GLY A 15 -40.10 -15.85 6.29
N LEU A 16 -40.47 -14.94 7.20
CA LEU A 16 -39.51 -14.14 7.97
C LEU A 16 -38.62 -15.01 8.87
N ALA A 17 -39.17 -16.03 9.51
CA ALA A 17 -38.40 -16.97 10.32
C ALA A 17 -37.38 -17.75 9.48
N ALA A 18 -37.73 -18.14 8.25
CA ALA A 18 -36.85 -18.90 7.36
C ALA A 18 -35.65 -18.07 6.86
N VAL A 19 -35.82 -16.76 6.66
CA VAL A 19 -34.73 -15.89 6.17
C VAL A 19 -33.85 -15.30 7.27
N THR A 20 -34.27 -15.35 8.54
CA THR A 20 -33.55 -14.69 9.65
C THR A 20 -32.10 -15.16 9.74
N GLY A 21 -31.85 -16.47 9.87
CA GLY A 21 -30.50 -17.01 10.00
C GLY A 21 -29.60 -16.75 8.77
N PRO A 22 -30.06 -17.01 7.54
CA PRO A 22 -29.29 -16.67 6.33
C PRO A 22 -28.94 -15.19 6.21
N VAL A 23 -29.87 -14.29 6.53
CA VAL A 23 -29.61 -12.84 6.53
C VAL A 23 -28.59 -12.47 7.60
N GLU A 24 -28.72 -12.98 8.82
CA GLU A 24 -27.74 -12.73 9.90
C GLU A 24 -26.32 -13.20 9.51
N ALA A 25 -26.20 -14.37 8.87
CA ALA A 25 -24.92 -14.88 8.39
C ALA A 25 -24.31 -14.00 7.28
N ALA A 26 -25.14 -13.56 6.33
CA ALA A 26 -24.71 -12.66 5.26
C ALA A 26 -24.31 -11.27 5.80
N ASP A 27 -25.06 -10.74 6.77
CA ASP A 27 -24.76 -9.49 7.47
C ASP A 27 -23.41 -9.59 8.20
N ALA A 28 -23.15 -10.71 8.88
CA ALA A 28 -21.87 -10.95 9.55
C ALA A 28 -20.69 -11.03 8.56
N ALA A 29 -20.86 -11.72 7.44
CA ALA A 29 -19.83 -11.81 6.39
C ALA A 29 -19.55 -10.45 5.75
N HIS A 30 -20.60 -9.66 5.46
CA HIS A 30 -20.44 -8.30 4.92
C HIS A 30 -19.70 -7.40 5.91
N GLN A 31 -20.07 -7.44 7.19
CA GLN A 31 -19.42 -6.65 8.23
C GLN A 31 -17.94 -7.01 8.40
N ALA A 32 -17.61 -8.31 8.42
CA ALA A 32 -16.23 -8.78 8.49
C ALA A 32 -15.40 -8.29 7.29
N LEU A 33 -15.97 -8.33 6.09
CA LEU A 33 -15.33 -7.81 4.88
C LEU A 33 -15.07 -6.29 4.97
N LEU A 34 -16.02 -5.52 5.50
CA LEU A 34 -15.84 -4.07 5.72
C LEU A 34 -14.77 -3.77 6.78
N GLU A 35 -14.63 -4.61 7.80
CA GLU A 35 -13.57 -4.50 8.82
C GLU A 35 -12.20 -4.75 8.22
N LEU A 36 -12.02 -5.85 7.49
CA LEU A 36 -10.79 -6.16 6.76
C LEU A 36 -10.40 -5.03 5.80
N SER A 37 -11.39 -4.47 5.08
CA SER A 37 -11.15 -3.33 4.20
C SER A 37 -10.66 -2.09 4.95
N ARG A 38 -11.20 -1.80 6.14
CA ARG A 38 -10.74 -0.68 6.98
C ARG A 38 -9.32 -0.90 7.47
N GLU A 39 -8.99 -2.11 7.90
CA GLU A 39 -7.63 -2.47 8.34
C GLU A 39 -6.63 -2.34 7.19
N MET A 40 -6.96 -2.86 6.01
CA MET A 40 -6.10 -2.77 4.82
C MET A 40 -5.86 -1.32 4.39
N ARG A 41 -6.89 -0.45 4.42
CA ARG A 41 -6.71 1.00 4.18
C ARG A 41 -5.79 1.64 5.22
N GLY A 42 -5.92 1.23 6.48
CA GLY A 42 -5.04 1.67 7.56
C GLY A 42 -3.59 1.29 7.34
N GLU A 43 -3.31 0.05 6.94
CA GLU A 43 -1.95 -0.39 6.59
C GLU A 43 -1.39 0.35 5.39
N LEU A 44 -2.19 0.55 4.33
CA LEU A 44 -1.76 1.32 3.17
C LEU A 44 -1.40 2.76 3.55
N ALA A 45 -2.24 3.44 4.34
CA ALA A 45 -1.96 4.80 4.80
C ALA A 45 -0.72 4.86 5.70
N ARG A 46 -0.49 3.86 6.55
CA ARG A 46 0.74 3.74 7.36
C ARG A 46 1.98 3.58 6.49
N LEU A 47 1.90 2.77 5.43
CA LEU A 47 2.99 2.59 4.48
C LEU A 47 3.26 3.87 3.67
N GLU A 48 2.22 4.51 3.13
CA GLU A 48 2.32 5.78 2.40
C GLU A 48 2.93 6.88 3.27
N ALA A 49 2.60 6.93 4.56
CA ALA A 49 3.16 7.90 5.48
C ALA A 49 4.68 7.75 5.66
N LEU A 50 5.27 6.59 5.33
CA LEU A 50 6.72 6.36 5.38
C LEU A 50 7.46 6.87 4.14
N LEU A 51 6.74 7.17 3.06
CA LEU A 51 7.32 7.57 1.77
C LEU A 51 7.62 9.08 1.71
N ASP A 52 8.45 9.47 0.74
CA ASP A 52 8.84 10.87 0.44
C ASP A 52 9.39 11.69 1.62
N ARG A 53 10.01 11.03 2.61
CA ARG A 53 10.59 11.71 3.79
C ARG A 53 12.01 12.24 3.57
N GLY A 54 12.55 12.11 2.36
CA GLY A 54 13.94 12.47 2.07
C GLY A 54 14.96 11.56 2.76
N ASP A 55 14.58 10.31 3.05
CA ASP A 55 15.40 9.36 3.82
C ASP A 55 16.02 8.23 3.01
N GLY A 56 15.87 8.26 1.68
CA GLY A 56 16.45 7.28 0.76
C GLY A 56 15.59 6.05 0.51
N VAL A 57 14.41 5.96 1.13
CA VAL A 57 13.46 4.86 0.88
C VAL A 57 12.98 4.93 -0.58
N PRO A 58 13.00 3.82 -1.35
CA PRO A 58 12.65 3.80 -2.78
C PRO A 58 11.13 3.95 -2.99
N SER A 59 10.65 5.18 -2.84
CA SER A 59 9.24 5.53 -2.75
C SER A 59 8.47 5.16 -4.03
N ASP A 60 9.08 5.38 -5.19
CA ASP A 60 8.45 5.06 -6.48
C ASP A 60 8.24 3.54 -6.66
N THR A 61 9.23 2.73 -6.26
CA THR A 61 9.12 1.26 -6.30
C THR A 61 8.10 0.72 -5.30
N ILE A 62 8.03 1.30 -4.10
CA ILE A 62 7.03 0.89 -3.11
C ILE A 62 5.62 1.24 -3.58
N ARG A 63 5.41 2.43 -4.15
CA ARG A 63 4.12 2.82 -4.75
C ARG A 63 3.68 1.85 -5.84
N GLU A 64 4.59 1.50 -6.75
CA GLU A 64 4.31 0.53 -7.81
C GLU A 64 3.86 -0.82 -7.24
N GLN A 65 4.52 -1.31 -6.18
CA GLN A 65 4.15 -2.56 -5.51
C GLN A 65 2.77 -2.50 -4.84
N THR A 66 2.34 -1.32 -4.39
CA THR A 66 1.04 -1.14 -3.75
C THR A 66 -0.13 -0.94 -4.72
N LEU A 67 0.12 -0.69 -6.02
CA LEU A 67 -0.94 -0.48 -7.01
C LEU A 67 -1.94 -1.65 -7.07
N GLY A 68 -1.44 -2.89 -6.98
CA GLY A 68 -2.29 -4.09 -6.97
C GLY A 68 -3.16 -4.22 -5.72
N ALA A 69 -2.78 -3.61 -4.59
CA ALA A 69 -3.63 -3.58 -3.41
C ALA A 69 -4.80 -2.59 -3.58
N VAL A 70 -4.58 -1.51 -4.33
CA VAL A 70 -5.61 -0.48 -4.58
C VAL A 70 -6.75 -1.02 -5.44
N THR A 71 -6.46 -1.91 -6.40
CA THR A 71 -7.48 -2.46 -7.30
C THR A 71 -8.51 -3.32 -6.58
N VAL A 72 -8.13 -4.01 -5.49
CA VAL A 72 -9.03 -4.87 -4.69
C VAL A 72 -10.15 -4.06 -4.01
N PHE A 73 -9.93 -2.76 -3.74
CA PHE A 73 -10.98 -1.91 -3.16
C PHE A 73 -12.13 -1.62 -4.11
N ALA A 74 -11.90 -1.62 -5.44
CA ALA A 74 -12.96 -1.36 -6.41
C ALA A 74 -14.01 -2.49 -6.40
N ASP A 75 -13.58 -3.73 -6.18
CA ASP A 75 -14.45 -4.90 -6.14
C ASP A 75 -15.40 -4.86 -4.92
N LEU A 76 -14.94 -4.30 -3.79
CA LEU A 76 -15.73 -4.19 -2.56
C LEU A 76 -16.99 -3.31 -2.71
N ASP A 77 -16.89 -2.20 -3.45
CA ASP A 77 -18.03 -1.29 -3.62
C ASP A 77 -19.15 -1.96 -4.44
N GLY A 78 -18.76 -2.76 -5.46
CA GLY A 78 -19.68 -3.58 -6.24
C GLY A 78 -20.35 -4.66 -5.39
N VAL A 79 -19.55 -5.42 -4.65
CA VAL A 79 -20.03 -6.50 -3.76
C VAL A 79 -20.95 -5.97 -2.68
N SER A 80 -20.63 -4.82 -2.08
CA SER A 80 -21.47 -4.20 -1.03
C SER A 80 -22.82 -3.75 -1.57
N ARG A 81 -22.86 -3.15 -2.76
CA ARG A 81 -24.11 -2.72 -3.39
C ARG A 81 -25.01 -3.91 -3.70
N GLN A 82 -24.44 -4.94 -4.35
CA GLN A 82 -25.17 -6.14 -4.72
C GLN A 82 -25.69 -6.91 -3.49
N TYR A 83 -24.91 -6.95 -2.41
CA TYR A 83 -25.35 -7.51 -1.14
C TYR A 83 -26.59 -6.78 -0.60
N GLN A 84 -26.60 -5.45 -0.57
CA GLN A 84 -27.74 -4.68 -0.07
C GLN A 84 -29.01 -4.89 -0.92
N GLU A 85 -28.85 -5.01 -2.24
CA GLU A 85 -29.96 -5.33 -3.15
C GLU A 85 -30.54 -6.73 -2.86
N ILE A 86 -29.69 -7.76 -2.79
CA ILE A 86 -30.10 -9.14 -2.52
C ILE A 86 -30.72 -9.26 -1.13
N ARG A 87 -30.11 -8.64 -0.11
CA ARG A 87 -30.61 -8.64 1.26
C ARG A 87 -32.01 -8.03 1.35
N THR A 88 -32.20 -6.86 0.74
CA THR A 88 -33.50 -6.16 0.74
C THR A 88 -34.56 -7.01 0.05
N ALA A 89 -34.26 -7.51 -1.15
CA ALA A 89 -35.19 -8.34 -1.90
C ALA A 89 -35.52 -9.67 -1.20
N THR A 90 -34.56 -10.26 -0.47
CA THR A 90 -34.79 -11.47 0.35
C THR A 90 -35.81 -11.21 1.45
N VAL A 91 -35.67 -10.11 2.18
CA VAL A 91 -36.57 -9.74 3.28
C VAL A 91 -37.96 -9.38 2.74
N GLU A 92 -38.05 -8.59 1.67
CA GLU A 92 -39.32 -8.23 1.03
C GLU A 92 -40.06 -9.46 0.48
N ALA A 93 -39.33 -10.39 -0.14
CA ALA A 93 -39.90 -11.64 -0.63
C ALA A 93 -40.42 -12.52 0.51
N ALA A 94 -39.70 -12.57 1.64
CA ALA A 94 -40.08 -13.35 2.81
C ALA A 94 -41.42 -12.89 3.43
N GLU A 95 -41.77 -11.61 3.30
CA GLU A 95 -43.08 -11.11 3.74
C GLU A 95 -44.27 -11.79 3.01
N HIS A 96 -43.99 -12.38 1.85
CA HIS A 96 -44.98 -13.05 0.99
C HIS A 96 -44.97 -14.58 1.13
N GLY A 97 -44.03 -15.15 1.90
CA GLY A 97 -43.88 -16.59 2.14
C GLY A 97 -42.51 -17.13 1.73
N VAL A 98 -42.13 -18.28 2.28
CA VAL A 98 -40.82 -18.92 2.06
C VAL A 98 -40.59 -19.23 0.57
N GLU A 99 -41.63 -19.67 -0.13
CA GLU A 99 -41.53 -20.06 -1.54
C GLU A 99 -41.16 -18.88 -2.44
N VAL A 100 -41.59 -17.67 -2.08
CA VAL A 100 -41.26 -16.43 -2.80
C VAL A 100 -39.82 -15.99 -2.50
N ALA A 101 -39.34 -16.22 -1.27
CA ALA A 101 -37.98 -15.91 -0.84
C ALA A 101 -36.93 -16.91 -1.34
N ALA A 102 -37.31 -18.13 -1.74
CA ALA A 102 -36.38 -19.20 -2.08
C ALA A 102 -35.31 -18.83 -3.14
N PRO A 103 -35.63 -18.14 -4.26
CA PRO A 103 -34.61 -17.72 -5.22
C PRO A 103 -33.62 -16.70 -4.63
N TRP A 104 -34.11 -15.81 -3.77
CA TRP A 104 -33.31 -14.80 -3.10
C TRP A 104 -32.41 -15.39 -2.02
N LEU A 105 -32.88 -16.41 -1.30
CA LEU A 105 -32.06 -17.17 -0.37
C LEU A 105 -30.89 -17.88 -1.07
N ALA A 106 -31.11 -18.43 -2.27
CA ALA A 106 -30.04 -19.01 -3.07
C ALA A 106 -29.01 -17.95 -3.47
N ALA A 107 -29.48 -16.81 -4.00
CA ALA A 107 -28.62 -15.68 -4.36
C ALA A 107 -27.85 -15.12 -3.16
N LEU A 108 -28.48 -15.04 -1.99
CA LEU A 108 -27.85 -14.58 -0.74
C LEU A 108 -26.75 -15.55 -0.29
N GLY A 109 -26.99 -16.85 -0.40
CA GLY A 109 -25.99 -17.88 -0.10
C GLY A 109 -24.76 -17.80 -1.02
N GLU A 110 -24.98 -17.70 -2.33
CA GLU A 110 -23.92 -17.52 -3.33
C GLU A 110 -23.11 -16.25 -3.05
N HIS A 111 -23.80 -15.13 -2.81
CA HIS A 111 -23.15 -13.85 -2.56
C HIS A 111 -22.37 -13.82 -1.24
N THR A 112 -22.85 -14.53 -0.21
CA THR A 112 -22.12 -14.72 1.05
C THR A 112 -20.81 -15.51 0.82
N GLY A 113 -20.84 -16.51 -0.06
CA GLY A 113 -19.64 -17.21 -0.51
C GLY A 113 -18.64 -16.25 -1.16
N SER A 114 -19.07 -15.45 -2.13
CA SER A 114 -18.21 -14.46 -2.80
C SER A 114 -17.63 -13.41 -1.84
N MET A 115 -18.41 -12.94 -0.85
CA MET A 115 -17.90 -12.03 0.19
C MET A 115 -16.80 -12.68 1.04
N THR A 116 -16.92 -13.97 1.33
CA THR A 116 -15.92 -14.72 2.11
C THR A 116 -14.62 -14.89 1.32
N GLU A 117 -14.70 -15.27 0.05
CA GLU A 117 -13.53 -15.38 -0.85
C GLU A 117 -12.81 -14.02 -1.02
N LEU A 118 -13.59 -12.94 -1.15
CA LEU A 118 -13.02 -11.59 -1.19
C LEU A 118 -12.36 -11.24 0.14
N GLY A 119 -12.94 -11.66 1.27
CA GLY A 119 -12.34 -11.51 2.61
C GLY A 119 -10.97 -12.18 2.73
N GLU A 120 -10.79 -13.38 2.20
CA GLU A 120 -9.48 -14.06 2.15
C GLU A 120 -8.46 -13.25 1.33
N THR A 121 -8.91 -12.66 0.21
CA THR A 121 -8.09 -11.79 -0.62
C THR A 121 -7.66 -10.53 0.15
N PHE A 122 -8.58 -9.86 0.84
CA PHE A 122 -8.26 -8.70 1.70
C PHE A 122 -7.26 -9.07 2.80
N SER A 123 -7.42 -10.23 3.44
CA SER A 123 -6.48 -10.70 4.47
C SER A 123 -5.08 -10.90 3.91
N GLY A 124 -4.94 -11.61 2.78
CA GLY A 124 -3.63 -11.86 2.16
C GLY A 124 -2.94 -10.58 1.66
N VAL A 125 -3.69 -9.62 1.12
CA VAL A 125 -3.16 -8.31 0.74
C VAL A 125 -2.77 -7.50 1.98
N GLY A 126 -3.59 -7.51 3.04
CA GLY A 126 -3.28 -6.86 4.31
C GLY A 126 -1.97 -7.35 4.93
N GLU A 127 -1.75 -8.66 4.97
CA GLU A 127 -0.50 -9.26 5.42
C GLU A 127 0.70 -8.82 4.56
N SER A 128 0.50 -8.77 3.23
CA SER A 128 1.54 -8.33 2.30
C SER A 128 1.93 -6.85 2.51
N LEU A 129 0.95 -5.98 2.79
CA LEU A 129 1.18 -4.57 3.10
C LEU A 129 1.90 -4.42 4.44
N ALA A 130 1.48 -5.15 5.47
CA ALA A 130 2.14 -5.14 6.78
C ALA A 130 3.61 -5.58 6.67
N TYR A 131 3.88 -6.66 5.92
CA TYR A 131 5.23 -7.12 5.64
C TYR A 131 6.06 -6.06 4.89
N LEU A 132 5.48 -5.41 3.88
CA LEU A 132 6.14 -4.35 3.12
C LEU A 132 6.47 -3.14 4.02
N ARG A 133 5.57 -2.76 4.92
CA ARG A 133 5.79 -1.70 5.92
C ARG A 133 6.97 -2.03 6.83
N GLU A 134 6.98 -3.20 7.46
CA GLU A 134 8.07 -3.63 8.35
C GLU A 134 9.41 -3.72 7.61
N ARG A 135 9.41 -4.16 6.36
CA ARG A 135 10.60 -4.19 5.53
C ARG A 135 11.09 -2.76 5.22
N THR A 136 10.18 -1.84 4.95
CA THR A 136 10.48 -0.43 4.67
C THR A 136 11.07 0.27 5.89
N GLU A 137 10.49 0.05 7.07
CA GLU A 137 11.01 0.59 8.34
C GLU A 137 12.43 0.09 8.64
N ARG A 138 12.70 -1.20 8.42
CA ARG A 138 14.05 -1.76 8.57
C ARG A 138 15.03 -1.16 7.57
N LEU A 139 14.64 -1.09 6.29
CA LEU A 139 15.48 -0.47 5.26
C LEU A 139 15.82 0.97 5.61
N ARG A 140 14.84 1.74 6.08
CA ARG A 140 15.04 3.12 6.51
C ARG A 140 16.11 3.23 7.61
N ALA A 141 16.05 2.36 8.62
CA ALA A 141 17.05 2.32 9.68
C ALA A 141 18.45 1.97 9.14
N ASP A 142 18.54 1.00 8.23
CA ASP A 142 19.80 0.59 7.60
C ASP A 142 20.42 1.68 6.70
N LEU A 143 19.58 2.56 6.11
CA LEU A 143 20.03 3.65 5.24
C LEU A 143 20.55 4.87 6.01
N VAL A 144 20.16 5.09 7.26
CA VAL A 144 20.60 6.26 8.06
C VAL A 144 22.12 6.45 8.03
N PRO A 145 22.95 5.46 8.44
CA PRO A 145 24.40 5.67 8.47
C PRO A 145 25.01 5.86 7.08
N LEU A 146 24.45 5.24 6.04
CA LEU A 146 24.94 5.40 4.66
C LEU A 146 24.62 6.80 4.11
N ARG A 147 23.45 7.34 4.45
CA ARG A 147 23.09 8.70 4.10
C ARG A 147 23.98 9.71 4.80
N GLU A 148 24.19 9.54 6.10
CA GLU A 148 25.07 10.41 6.89
C GLU A 148 26.50 10.42 6.32
N GLY A 149 27.07 9.24 6.00
CA GLY A 149 28.39 9.12 5.39
C GLY A 149 28.49 9.81 4.02
N ALA A 150 27.51 9.60 3.15
CA ALA A 150 27.45 10.26 1.84
C ALA A 150 27.39 11.78 1.94
N HIS A 151 26.56 12.33 2.84
CA HIS A 151 26.46 13.77 3.08
C HIS A 151 27.74 14.34 3.68
N GLU A 152 28.37 13.63 4.62
CA GLU A 152 29.63 14.05 5.22
C GLU A 152 30.76 14.07 4.18
N ALA A 153 30.88 13.02 3.37
CA ALA A 153 31.86 12.95 2.30
C ALA A 153 31.68 14.08 1.29
N LEU A 154 30.44 14.36 0.89
CA LEU A 154 30.13 15.44 -0.05
C LEU A 154 30.46 16.82 0.53
N ARG A 155 30.13 17.07 1.80
CA ARG A 155 30.49 18.31 2.49
C ARG A 155 32.01 18.49 2.56
N ALA A 156 32.76 17.45 2.91
CA ALA A 156 34.21 17.52 2.93
C ALA A 156 34.80 17.83 1.54
N ALA A 157 34.24 17.27 0.47
CA ALA A 157 34.64 17.59 -0.89
C ALA A 157 34.30 19.04 -1.29
N GLN A 158 33.19 19.59 -0.81
CA GLN A 158 32.82 21.00 -1.02
C GLN A 158 33.81 21.94 -0.32
N ASP A 159 34.19 21.62 0.92
CA ASP A 159 35.18 22.40 1.67
C ASP A 159 36.56 22.37 0.98
N GLU A 160 36.97 21.21 0.46
CA GLU A 160 38.21 21.05 -0.31
C GLU A 160 38.18 21.82 -1.64
N LEU A 161 37.06 21.78 -2.36
CA LEU A 161 36.87 22.53 -3.60
C LEU A 161 36.95 24.04 -3.35
N ALA A 162 36.36 24.53 -2.26
CA ALA A 162 36.43 25.93 -1.86
C ALA A 162 37.87 26.35 -1.54
N ALA A 163 38.64 25.50 -0.85
CA ALA A 163 40.05 25.74 -0.58
C ALA A 163 40.95 25.70 -1.83
N ALA A 164 40.51 25.05 -2.91
CA ALA A 164 41.22 24.94 -4.17
C ALA A 164 40.80 25.99 -5.23
N GLU A 165 40.09 27.05 -4.83
CA GLU A 165 39.64 28.10 -5.74
C GLU A 165 40.80 28.70 -6.54
N GLY A 166 40.64 28.74 -7.87
CA GLY A 166 41.65 29.24 -8.80
C GLY A 166 42.66 28.19 -9.30
N ALA A 167 42.62 26.96 -8.79
CA ALA A 167 43.44 25.86 -9.29
C ALA A 167 43.03 25.43 -10.72
N ASP A 168 44.01 24.92 -11.48
CA ASP A 168 43.76 24.33 -12.79
C ASP A 168 42.80 23.12 -12.64
N GLY A 169 41.68 23.14 -13.36
CA GLY A 169 40.66 22.10 -13.28
C GLY A 169 39.52 22.35 -12.29
N TRP A 170 39.55 23.47 -11.56
CA TRP A 170 38.54 23.83 -10.55
C TRP A 170 37.09 23.75 -11.06
N HIS A 171 36.80 24.33 -12.24
CA HIS A 171 35.45 24.29 -12.82
C HIS A 171 34.98 22.86 -13.17
N THR A 172 35.91 21.98 -13.55
CA THR A 172 35.58 20.58 -13.83
C THR A 172 35.20 19.85 -12.54
N TRP A 173 35.93 20.05 -11.45
CA TRP A 173 35.60 19.48 -10.15
C TRP A 173 34.29 20.04 -9.61
N GLN A 174 34.05 21.34 -9.75
CA GLN A 174 32.79 21.97 -9.38
C GLN A 174 31.59 21.32 -10.11
N THR A 175 31.73 21.10 -11.42
CA THR A 175 30.70 20.46 -12.23
C THR A 175 30.46 19.02 -11.77
N ALA A 176 31.53 18.25 -11.54
CA ALA A 176 31.43 16.87 -11.07
C ALA A 176 30.77 16.79 -9.67
N LEU A 177 31.19 17.65 -8.75
CA LEU A 177 30.64 17.69 -7.39
C LEU A 177 29.16 18.11 -7.38
N THR A 178 28.76 19.02 -8.27
CA THR A 178 27.35 19.40 -8.47
C THR A 178 26.52 18.22 -8.97
N ALA A 179 27.04 17.44 -9.92
CA ALA A 179 26.36 16.23 -10.40
C ALA A 179 26.20 15.17 -9.29
N LEU A 180 27.22 14.98 -8.45
CA LEU A 180 27.17 14.10 -7.28
C LEU A 180 26.14 14.58 -6.25
N ALA A 181 26.06 15.89 -6.01
CA ALA A 181 25.06 16.48 -5.12
C ALA A 181 23.62 16.26 -5.63
N THR A 182 23.39 16.45 -6.94
CA THR A 182 22.09 16.15 -7.56
C THR A 182 21.71 14.69 -7.40
N ARG A 183 22.65 13.77 -7.66
CA ARG A 183 22.43 12.33 -7.49
C ARG A 183 22.13 11.96 -6.03
N LEU A 184 22.78 12.59 -5.05
CA LEU A 184 22.47 12.41 -3.63
C LEU A 184 21.04 12.87 -3.31
N THR A 185 20.61 13.98 -3.92
CA THR A 185 19.26 14.51 -3.74
C THR A 185 18.21 13.56 -4.32
N GLU A 186 18.46 12.99 -5.51
CA GLU A 186 17.60 11.96 -6.11
C GLU A 186 17.54 10.67 -5.27
N LEU A 187 18.67 10.27 -4.71
CA LEU A 187 18.77 9.13 -3.80
C LEU A 187 17.93 9.35 -2.55
N ASP A 188 18.12 10.47 -1.85
CA ASP A 188 17.38 10.82 -0.65
C ASP A 188 15.89 10.96 -0.91
N GLY A 189 15.52 11.53 -2.06
CA GLY A 189 14.14 11.62 -2.54
C GLY A 189 13.49 10.27 -2.84
N GLY A 190 14.27 9.18 -2.93
CA GLY A 190 13.72 7.85 -3.16
C GLY A 190 13.37 7.55 -4.61
N HIS A 191 13.92 8.31 -5.56
CA HIS A 191 13.65 8.17 -6.99
C HIS A 191 14.52 7.13 -7.70
N VAL A 192 15.41 6.49 -6.95
CA VAL A 192 16.25 5.42 -7.49
C VAL A 192 15.47 4.11 -7.47
N VAL A 193 15.40 3.46 -8.63
CA VAL A 193 14.77 2.15 -8.80
C VAL A 193 15.79 1.05 -8.46
N PRO A 194 15.69 0.38 -7.30
CA PRO A 194 16.57 -0.74 -6.98
C PRO A 194 16.28 -1.93 -7.90
N THR A 195 17.33 -2.69 -8.20
CA THR A 195 17.24 -3.93 -8.97
C THR A 195 17.71 -5.11 -8.14
N ALA A 196 17.48 -6.33 -8.62
CA ALA A 196 17.98 -7.54 -7.95
C ALA A 196 19.52 -7.54 -7.76
N ARG A 197 20.26 -6.83 -8.62
CA ARG A 197 21.72 -6.77 -8.61
C ARG A 197 22.28 -5.51 -7.94
N ARG A 198 21.47 -4.47 -7.76
CA ARG A 198 21.91 -3.17 -7.26
C ARG A 198 20.87 -2.63 -6.31
N LYS A 199 21.21 -2.66 -5.01
CA LYS A 199 20.36 -2.18 -3.92
C LYS A 199 20.57 -0.68 -3.72
N VAL A 200 19.62 -0.01 -3.06
CA VAL A 200 19.77 1.41 -2.67
C VAL A 200 21.06 1.65 -1.88
N SER A 201 21.42 0.75 -0.96
CA SER A 201 22.68 0.82 -0.22
C SER A 201 23.92 0.88 -1.11
N ASP A 202 23.89 0.22 -2.27
CA ASP A 202 25.02 0.17 -3.18
C ASP A 202 25.20 1.52 -3.89
N HIS A 203 24.09 2.23 -4.15
CA HIS A 203 24.15 3.58 -4.72
C HIS A 203 24.77 4.60 -3.76
N TYR A 204 24.46 4.53 -2.46
CA TYR A 204 25.11 5.39 -1.45
C TYR A 204 26.62 5.11 -1.35
N ARG A 205 27.01 3.83 -1.26
CA ARG A 205 28.44 3.45 -1.21
C ARG A 205 29.23 3.87 -2.45
N GLU A 206 28.60 3.76 -3.61
CA GLU A 206 29.21 4.19 -4.87
C GLU A 206 29.37 5.71 -4.94
N LEU A 207 28.37 6.46 -4.46
CA LEU A 207 28.46 7.91 -4.36
C LEU A 207 29.61 8.32 -3.43
N GLU A 208 29.72 7.71 -2.24
CA GLU A 208 30.86 7.95 -1.34
C GLU A 208 32.21 7.67 -2.01
N ARG A 209 32.31 6.57 -2.77
CA ARG A 209 33.53 6.22 -3.52
C ARG A 209 33.85 7.26 -4.59
N GLU A 210 32.87 7.67 -5.40
CA GLU A 210 33.06 8.69 -6.44
C GLU A 210 33.47 10.04 -5.83
N VAL A 211 32.90 10.41 -4.68
CA VAL A 211 33.31 11.60 -3.91
C VAL A 211 34.75 11.46 -3.43
N ALA A 212 35.15 10.31 -2.89
CA ALA A 212 36.52 10.08 -2.43
C ALA A 212 37.54 10.13 -3.60
N GLU A 213 37.19 9.59 -4.76
CA GLU A 213 38.00 9.67 -5.98
C GLU A 213 38.18 11.12 -6.43
N LEU A 214 37.11 11.93 -6.40
CA LEU A 214 37.16 13.36 -6.74
C LEU A 214 38.06 14.14 -5.77
N ARG A 215 37.92 13.89 -4.46
CA ARG A 215 38.78 14.47 -3.42
C ARG A 215 40.25 14.12 -3.64
N GLY A 216 40.54 12.86 -3.98
CA GLY A 216 41.88 12.41 -4.34
C GLY A 216 42.46 13.18 -5.55
N ALA A 217 41.64 13.44 -6.57
CA ALA A 217 42.05 14.23 -7.73
C ALA A 217 42.34 15.69 -7.38
N MET A 218 41.50 16.32 -6.53
CA MET A 218 41.74 17.68 -6.04
C MET A 218 43.02 17.79 -5.23
N ALA A 219 43.27 16.82 -4.34
CA ALA A 219 44.47 16.79 -3.51
C ALA A 219 45.78 16.56 -4.31
N ALA A 220 45.69 15.88 -5.46
CA ALA A 220 46.83 15.61 -6.34
C ALA A 220 47.14 16.77 -7.31
N ALA A 221 46.25 17.77 -7.42
CA ALA A 221 46.44 18.87 -8.33
C ALA A 221 47.57 19.81 -7.87
N PRO A 222 48.41 20.31 -8.81
CA PRO A 222 49.41 21.32 -8.47
C PRO A 222 48.71 22.60 -8.00
N ARG A 223 49.19 23.15 -6.87
CA ARG A 223 48.72 24.40 -6.29
C ARG A 223 49.26 25.63 -7.02
#